data_AF-A0A635R897-F1
#
_entry.id   AF-A0A635R897-F1
#
_cell.length_a   1.000
_cell.length_b   1.000
_cell.length_c   1.000
_cell.angle_alpha   90.00
_cell.angle_beta   90.00
_cell.angle_gamma   90.00
#
_symmetry.space_group_name_H-M   'P 1'
#
loop_
_entity.id
_entity.type
_entity.pdbx_description
1 polymer ?
#
loop_
_entity_poly.entity_id
_entity_poly.type
_entity_poly.pdbx_seq_one_letter_code
_entity_poly.pdbx_strand_id
1 'polypeptide(L)'
;MRNYLRKPAWHKMLREGTIDREQQVKMWVLPHGVICDLVRVGGMDILRNGTYDAVNSFLARELAEAGLQGEVLFYTTRVIPQTLSKWLTYWLSSDPDASDPELSSVTITTLGQYPTKPLPFQVNVVEPLIVKAGDVFDMIKVKSRNQAVSQFIIETGEHTFRLEPVRKTDATLLAVTDYGIVCRSSEGHTFLCTILSRRIQAQLEHYKLSLEDIVGTTLRIEYTMYTEGNRLCNYKSPIAYRALALDNMGDWVSTTYEGPSPFKTIPTQRPALLTVTRCNRAEIFEEGGVISGYERETGLTLFRFRRGAEYGRYAAVFERDGKQETWLFESDFSVEVIDPEGFVASVGSQIFYATGYSLLEVKLHYPQKEQVSL
;
A
#
# COMPACT_ATOMS: atom_id res chain seq x y z
N MET A 1 11.17 -10.83 17.38
CA MET A 1 10.35 -10.86 16.16
C MET A 1 10.71 -12.08 15.34
N ARG A 2 9.71 -12.88 14.99
CA ARG A 2 9.88 -14.08 14.18
C ARG A 2 10.35 -13.71 12.78
N ASN A 3 11.39 -14.38 12.27
CA ASN A 3 11.88 -14.14 10.92
C ASN A 3 10.97 -14.82 9.90
N TYR A 4 10.02 -14.07 9.36
CA TYR A 4 9.11 -14.59 8.35
C TYR A 4 9.77 -14.68 6.98
N LEU A 5 9.80 -15.89 6.44
CA LEU A 5 10.13 -16.12 5.04
C LEU A 5 9.00 -15.61 4.14
N ARG A 6 9.33 -15.26 2.90
CA ARG A 6 8.40 -14.65 1.93
C ARG A 6 8.10 -15.58 0.75
N LYS A 7 7.15 -15.17 -0.10
CA LYS A 7 6.71 -15.90 -1.30
C LYS A 7 7.86 -16.47 -2.15
N PRO A 8 8.98 -15.76 -2.42
CA PRO A 8 10.09 -16.33 -3.18
C PRO A 8 10.74 -17.54 -2.49
N ALA A 9 10.92 -17.50 -1.17
CA ALA A 9 11.48 -18.61 -0.40
C ALA A 9 10.53 -19.82 -0.41
N TRP A 10 9.22 -19.60 -0.24
CA TRP A 10 8.23 -20.67 -0.35
C TRP A 10 8.31 -21.40 -1.70
N HIS A 11 8.29 -20.65 -2.81
CA HIS A 11 8.38 -21.24 -4.13
C HIS A 11 9.72 -21.95 -4.37
N LYS A 12 10.82 -21.40 -3.86
CA LYS A 12 12.15 -22.04 -3.94
C LYS A 12 12.14 -23.39 -3.23
N MET A 13 11.69 -23.42 -1.98
CA MET A 13 11.69 -24.62 -1.13
C MET A 13 10.74 -25.71 -1.64
N LEU A 14 9.60 -25.35 -2.23
CA LEU A 14 8.72 -26.30 -2.91
C LEU A 14 9.34 -26.88 -4.19
N ARG A 15 10.14 -26.10 -4.92
CA ARG A 15 10.83 -26.60 -6.13
C ARG A 15 12.01 -27.51 -5.79
N GLU A 16 12.74 -27.17 -4.74
CA GLU A 16 13.91 -27.91 -4.26
C GLU A 16 13.51 -29.16 -3.45
N GLY A 17 12.23 -29.30 -3.08
CA GLY A 17 11.73 -30.43 -2.30
C GLY A 17 12.03 -30.33 -0.80
N THR A 18 12.58 -29.20 -0.32
CA THR A 18 12.75 -28.93 1.12
C THR A 18 11.41 -28.89 1.85
N ILE A 19 10.35 -28.46 1.16
CA ILE A 19 8.97 -28.63 1.59
C ILE A 19 8.32 -29.59 0.61
N ASP A 20 7.86 -30.75 1.09
CA ASP A 20 7.09 -31.69 0.29
C ASP A 20 5.71 -31.10 -0.03
N ARG A 21 5.27 -31.23 -1.28
CA ARG A 21 3.96 -30.74 -1.74
C ARG A 21 2.80 -31.39 -0.99
N GLU A 22 2.96 -32.64 -0.57
CA GLU A 22 1.93 -33.39 0.17
C GLU A 22 1.98 -33.13 1.68
N GLN A 23 3.01 -32.45 2.19
CA GLN A 23 3.13 -32.08 3.59
C GLN A 23 1.93 -31.25 4.03
N GLN A 24 1.33 -31.62 5.17
CA GLN A 24 0.30 -30.82 5.82
C GLN A 24 0.95 -29.65 6.56
N VAL A 25 0.49 -28.43 6.28
CA VAL A 25 0.97 -27.19 6.89
C VAL A 25 -0.19 -26.45 7.55
N LYS A 26 0.10 -25.69 8.61
CA LYS A 26 -0.89 -24.79 9.22
C LYS A 26 -0.91 -23.47 8.47
N MET A 27 -2.10 -23.03 8.08
CA MET A 27 -2.34 -21.73 7.46
C MET A 27 -3.29 -20.90 8.32
N TRP A 28 -2.76 -19.81 8.87
CA TRP A 28 -3.53 -18.80 9.57
C TRP A 28 -4.01 -17.75 8.57
N VAL A 29 -5.32 -17.54 8.49
CA VAL A 29 -5.94 -16.52 7.62
C VAL A 29 -6.26 -15.31 8.47
N LEU A 30 -5.55 -14.20 8.22
CA LEU A 30 -5.52 -13.09 9.16
C LEU A 30 -6.15 -11.82 8.58
N PRO A 31 -6.89 -11.06 9.41
CA PRO A 31 -7.40 -9.75 9.01
C PRO A 31 -6.28 -8.71 8.94
N HIS A 32 -6.64 -7.50 8.52
CA HIS A 32 -5.77 -6.33 8.61
C HIS A 32 -5.32 -6.11 10.04
N GLY A 33 -4.02 -5.85 10.22
CA GLY A 33 -3.45 -5.58 11.54
C GLY A 33 -1.94 -5.58 11.54
N VAL A 34 -1.39 -5.04 12.62
CA VAL A 34 0.04 -5.07 12.95
C VAL A 34 0.29 -6.30 13.81
N ILE A 35 1.29 -7.10 13.43
CA ILE A 35 1.72 -8.24 14.26
C ILE A 35 2.56 -7.68 15.40
N CYS A 36 2.13 -7.99 16.62
CA CYS A 36 2.84 -7.68 17.85
C CYS A 36 3.23 -8.98 18.56
N ASP A 37 4.35 -8.95 19.27
CA ASP A 37 4.79 -10.06 20.12
C ASP A 37 4.47 -9.70 21.59
N LEU A 38 3.66 -10.51 22.25
CA LEU A 38 3.46 -10.44 23.69
C LEU A 38 4.42 -11.41 24.38
N VAL A 39 5.40 -10.87 25.09
CA VAL A 39 6.47 -11.65 25.72
C VAL A 39 6.62 -11.29 27.19
N ARG A 40 7.05 -12.26 28.00
CA ARG A 40 7.37 -12.04 29.40
C ARG A 40 8.88 -12.11 29.62
N VAL A 41 9.48 -11.02 30.10
CA VAL A 41 10.92 -10.93 30.35
C VAL A 41 11.14 -10.39 31.76
N GLY A 42 11.88 -11.15 32.59
CA GLY A 42 12.16 -10.73 33.96
C GLY A 42 10.91 -10.52 34.82
N GLY A 43 9.83 -11.27 34.53
CA GLY A 43 8.55 -11.16 35.23
C GLY A 43 7.62 -10.06 34.71
N MET A 44 8.11 -9.15 33.85
CA MET A 44 7.34 -8.07 33.24
C MET A 44 6.71 -8.50 31.91
N ASP A 45 5.46 -8.11 31.70
CA ASP A 45 4.74 -8.33 30.45
C ASP A 45 5.08 -7.21 29.46
N ILE A 46 5.47 -7.58 28.23
CA ILE A 46 5.93 -6.64 27.21
C ILE A 46 5.12 -6.87 25.94
N LEU A 47 4.47 -5.81 25.46
CA LEU A 47 3.87 -5.78 24.13
C LEU A 47 4.85 -5.12 23.15
N ARG A 48 5.38 -5.90 22.22
CA ARG A 48 6.38 -5.46 21.24
C ARG A 48 5.76 -5.20 19.87
N ASN A 49 5.98 -4.01 19.32
CA ASN A 49 5.61 -3.61 17.97
C ASN A 49 6.87 -3.15 17.21
N GLY A 50 7.36 -3.96 16.27
CA GLY A 50 8.60 -3.61 15.57
C GLY A 50 9.79 -3.69 16.53
N THR A 51 10.50 -2.57 16.64
CA THR A 51 11.61 -2.35 17.57
C THR A 51 11.18 -1.64 18.85
N TYR A 52 9.90 -1.32 19.00
CA TYR A 52 9.36 -0.63 20.16
C TYR A 52 8.76 -1.63 21.16
N ASP A 53 9.16 -1.51 22.42
CA ASP A 53 8.72 -2.36 23.53
C ASP A 53 7.89 -1.54 24.52
N ALA A 54 6.58 -1.83 24.61
CA ALA A 54 5.70 -1.28 25.63
C ALA A 54 5.78 -2.15 26.90
N VAL A 55 6.76 -1.86 27.74
CA VAL A 55 7.09 -2.64 28.94
C VAL A 55 6.09 -2.37 30.05
N ASN A 56 5.45 -3.42 30.56
CA ASN A 56 4.48 -3.40 31.66
C ASN A 56 3.31 -2.42 31.46
N SER A 57 3.01 -2.09 30.20
CA SER A 57 1.87 -1.25 29.83
C SER A 57 0.55 -1.88 30.26
N PHE A 58 -0.49 -1.09 30.41
CA PHE A 58 -1.85 -1.58 30.67
C PHE A 58 -2.26 -2.69 29.70
N LEU A 59 -2.10 -2.48 28.39
CA LEU A 59 -2.42 -3.48 27.36
C LEU A 59 -1.63 -4.79 27.51
N ALA A 60 -0.32 -4.70 27.77
CA ALA A 60 0.50 -5.89 27.93
C ALA A 60 0.03 -6.74 29.12
N ARG A 61 -0.28 -6.09 30.25
CA ARG A 61 -0.81 -6.76 31.45
C ARG A 61 -2.19 -7.35 31.23
N GLU A 62 -3.12 -6.59 30.66
CA GLU A 62 -4.48 -7.06 30.40
C GLU A 62 -4.49 -8.31 29.50
N LEU A 63 -3.69 -8.30 28.43
CA LEU A 63 -3.55 -9.45 27.55
C LEU A 63 -2.92 -10.65 28.25
N ALA A 64 -1.84 -10.45 29.01
CA ALA A 64 -1.15 -11.52 29.73
C ALA A 64 -2.03 -12.14 30.83
N GLU A 65 -2.75 -11.32 31.59
CA GLU A 65 -3.71 -11.77 32.61
C GLU A 65 -4.89 -12.52 32.00
N ALA A 66 -5.29 -12.19 30.77
CA ALA A 66 -6.26 -12.95 29.99
C ALA A 66 -5.71 -14.26 29.41
N GLY A 67 -4.48 -14.64 29.77
CA GLY A 67 -3.85 -15.89 29.33
C GLY A 67 -3.34 -15.85 27.89
N LEU A 68 -3.24 -14.67 27.29
CA LEU A 68 -2.74 -14.50 25.93
C LEU A 68 -1.22 -14.36 25.96
N GLN A 69 -0.55 -14.96 24.98
CA GLN A 69 0.91 -14.92 24.83
C GLN A 69 1.34 -15.05 23.37
N GLY A 70 2.56 -14.63 23.06
CA GLY A 70 3.12 -14.76 21.72
C GLY A 70 2.52 -13.77 20.73
N GLU A 71 2.34 -14.21 19.49
CA GLU A 71 1.90 -13.33 18.40
C GLU A 71 0.42 -12.96 18.54
N VAL A 72 0.13 -11.66 18.48
CA VAL A 72 -1.22 -11.11 18.38
C VAL A 72 -1.27 -10.09 17.24
N LEU A 73 -2.43 -9.97 16.60
CA LEU A 73 -2.69 -8.96 15.60
C LEU A 73 -3.44 -7.80 16.22
N PHE A 74 -2.86 -6.62 16.15
CA PHE A 74 -3.50 -5.39 16.58
C PHE A 74 -4.16 -4.68 15.39
N TYR A 75 -5.42 -4.29 15.53
CA TYR A 75 -6.17 -3.50 14.56
C TYR A 75 -6.97 -2.38 15.24
N THR A 76 -7.15 -1.27 14.54
CA THR A 76 -8.13 -0.23 14.91
C THR A 76 -8.74 0.36 13.65
N THR A 77 -9.99 0.80 13.75
CA THR A 77 -10.71 1.54 12.71
C THR A 77 -10.32 3.02 12.63
N ARG A 78 -9.56 3.53 13.60
CA ARG A 78 -9.17 4.96 13.70
C ARG A 78 -8.20 5.43 12.64
N VAL A 79 -7.38 4.52 12.13
CA VAL A 79 -6.33 4.84 11.18
C VAL A 79 -6.34 3.87 10.02
N ILE A 80 -5.87 4.34 8.87
CA ILE A 80 -5.68 3.50 7.70
C ILE A 80 -4.61 2.42 7.99
N PRO A 81 -4.74 1.22 7.40
CA PRO A 81 -3.81 0.10 7.67
C PRO A 81 -2.33 0.44 7.45
N GLN A 82 -2.01 1.34 6.52
CA GLN A 82 -0.63 1.72 6.17
C GLN A 82 0.09 2.47 7.29
N THR A 83 -0.63 3.19 8.15
CA THR A 83 -0.06 3.98 9.26
C THR A 83 -0.24 3.33 10.63
N LEU A 84 -0.95 2.20 10.69
CA LEU A 84 -1.35 1.53 11.91
C LEU A 84 -0.18 1.24 12.87
N SER A 85 0.96 0.75 12.37
CA SER A 85 2.12 0.45 13.23
C SER A 85 2.71 1.71 13.87
N LYS A 86 2.77 2.82 13.13
CA LYS A 86 3.26 4.11 13.67
C LYS A 86 2.30 4.68 14.70
N TRP A 87 1.01 4.63 14.40
CA TRP A 87 -0.04 5.05 15.33
C TRP A 87 0.00 4.22 16.61
N LEU A 88 0.15 2.90 16.50
CA LEU A 88 0.23 2.00 17.65
C LEU A 88 1.44 2.31 18.53
N THR A 89 2.61 2.57 17.94
CA THR A 89 3.79 3.01 18.69
C THR A 89 3.54 4.31 19.44
N TYR A 90 2.96 5.32 18.77
CA TYR A 90 2.61 6.59 19.41
C TYR A 90 1.61 6.40 20.56
N TRP A 91 0.55 5.63 20.33
CA TRP A 91 -0.48 5.40 21.32
C TRP A 91 0.07 4.65 22.53
N LEU A 92 0.80 3.55 22.33
CA LEU A 92 1.45 2.82 23.43
C LEU A 92 2.46 3.69 24.20
N SER A 93 3.14 4.62 23.53
CA SER A 93 4.07 5.55 24.20
C SER A 93 3.39 6.59 25.08
N SER A 94 2.08 6.77 24.92
CA SER A 94 1.25 7.63 25.77
C SER A 94 0.74 6.89 27.02
N ASP A 95 1.11 5.60 27.19
CA ASP A 95 0.72 4.71 28.28
C ASP A 95 -0.80 4.70 28.54
N PRO A 96 -1.60 4.17 27.58
CA PRO A 96 -3.05 4.21 27.67
C PRO A 96 -3.53 3.40 28.87
N ASP A 97 -4.52 3.90 29.61
CA ASP A 97 -5.12 3.21 30.76
C ASP A 97 -6.53 2.69 30.45
N ALA A 98 -7.20 2.10 31.44
CA ALA A 98 -8.52 1.52 31.30
C ALA A 98 -9.63 2.52 30.89
N SER A 99 -9.39 3.82 31.04
CA SER A 99 -10.32 4.89 30.68
C SER A 99 -10.08 5.47 29.30
N ASP A 100 -9.03 5.03 28.60
CA ASP A 100 -8.67 5.56 27.29
C ASP A 100 -9.81 5.28 26.27
N PRO A 101 -10.40 6.32 25.67
CA PRO A 101 -11.51 6.18 24.73
C PRO A 101 -11.12 5.38 23.47
N GLU A 102 -9.83 5.34 23.13
CA GLU A 102 -9.31 4.62 21.96
C GLU A 102 -9.45 3.10 22.12
N LEU A 103 -9.53 2.57 23.35
CA LEU A 103 -9.65 1.12 23.62
C LEU A 103 -10.84 0.49 22.91
N SER A 104 -11.99 1.17 22.87
CA SER A 104 -13.21 0.67 22.21
C SER A 104 -13.06 0.50 20.69
N SER A 105 -12.10 1.18 20.06
CA SER A 105 -11.82 1.08 18.63
C SER A 105 -10.89 -0.09 18.29
N VAL A 106 -10.29 -0.71 19.31
CA VAL A 106 -9.25 -1.72 19.16
C VAL A 106 -9.87 -3.09 19.00
N THR A 107 -9.33 -3.84 18.06
CA THR A 107 -9.57 -5.26 17.90
C THR A 107 -8.23 -6.00 17.96
N ILE A 108 -8.14 -6.98 18.86
CA ILE A 108 -6.99 -7.86 18.97
C ILE A 108 -7.35 -9.22 18.41
N THR A 109 -6.60 -9.70 17.44
CA THR A 109 -6.78 -11.03 16.86
C THR A 109 -5.72 -11.99 17.39
N THR A 110 -6.14 -13.09 17.99
CA THR A 110 -5.26 -14.11 18.58
C THR A 110 -5.22 -15.37 17.72
N LEU A 111 -4.08 -16.06 17.74
CA LEU A 111 -3.88 -17.31 16.99
C LEU A 111 -4.23 -18.51 17.87
N GLY A 112 -5.50 -18.94 17.84
CA GLY A 112 -6.02 -20.10 18.57
C GLY A 112 -6.10 -19.95 20.10
N GLN A 113 -5.88 -18.74 20.63
CA GLN A 113 -5.89 -18.47 22.08
C GLN A 113 -7.15 -17.70 22.47
N TYR A 114 -7.99 -18.29 23.32
CA TYR A 114 -9.19 -17.66 23.83
C TYR A 114 -8.86 -16.92 25.15
N PRO A 115 -9.31 -15.66 25.30
CA PRO A 115 -9.09 -14.93 26.54
C PRO A 115 -9.84 -15.60 27.70
N THR A 116 -9.20 -15.70 28.85
CA THR A 116 -9.77 -16.31 30.07
C THR A 116 -10.59 -15.33 30.92
N LYS A 117 -10.49 -14.03 30.62
CA LYS A 117 -11.27 -12.96 31.25
C LYS A 117 -11.80 -11.98 30.20
N PRO A 118 -12.89 -11.22 30.51
CA PRO A 118 -13.32 -10.11 29.68
C PRO A 118 -12.22 -9.05 29.54
N LEU A 119 -12.11 -8.46 28.34
CA LEU A 119 -11.13 -7.43 28.02
C LEU A 119 -11.85 -6.14 27.60
N PRO A 120 -11.24 -4.96 27.79
CA PRO A 120 -11.85 -3.66 27.48
C PRO A 120 -11.90 -3.34 25.98
N PHE A 121 -11.50 -4.28 25.13
CA PHE A 121 -11.48 -4.18 23.67
C PHE A 121 -11.95 -5.51 23.05
N GLN A 122 -12.28 -5.47 21.77
CA GLN A 122 -12.74 -6.67 21.07
C GLN A 122 -11.58 -7.65 20.88
N VAL A 123 -11.82 -8.94 21.14
CA VAL A 123 -10.90 -10.02 20.82
C VAL A 123 -11.52 -10.98 19.82
N ASN A 124 -10.83 -11.20 18.71
CA ASN A 124 -11.19 -12.20 17.71
C ASN A 124 -10.20 -13.36 17.79
N VAL A 125 -10.68 -14.60 17.83
CA VAL A 125 -9.81 -15.77 17.78
C VAL A 125 -9.89 -16.37 16.39
N VAL A 126 -8.74 -16.54 15.75
CA VAL A 126 -8.63 -17.26 14.48
C VAL A 126 -8.05 -18.64 14.70
N GLU A 127 -8.59 -19.63 14.00
CA GLU A 127 -8.10 -21.01 14.01
C GLU A 127 -7.30 -21.31 12.73
N PRO A 128 -6.28 -22.19 12.80
CA PRO A 128 -5.49 -22.54 11.63
C PRO A 128 -6.26 -23.50 10.72
N LEU A 129 -6.11 -23.30 9.42
CA LEU A 129 -6.50 -24.29 8.42
C LEU A 129 -5.34 -25.26 8.19
N ILE A 130 -5.65 -26.55 8.08
CA ILE A 130 -4.67 -27.56 7.66
C ILE A 130 -4.78 -27.72 6.15
N VAL A 131 -3.69 -27.46 5.44
CA VAL A 131 -3.64 -27.44 3.97
C VAL A 131 -2.40 -28.18 3.49
N LYS A 132 -2.48 -28.86 2.35
CA LYS A 132 -1.28 -29.38 1.68
C LYS A 132 -0.38 -28.22 1.22
N ALA A 133 0.92 -28.36 1.35
CA ALA A 133 1.87 -27.32 0.96
C ALA A 133 1.74 -26.95 -0.55
N GLY A 134 1.45 -27.94 -1.42
CA GLY A 134 1.18 -27.71 -2.84
C GLY A 134 -0.03 -26.80 -3.11
N ASP A 135 -1.03 -26.83 -2.23
CA ASP A 135 -2.33 -26.16 -2.42
C ASP A 135 -2.41 -24.77 -1.76
N VAL A 136 -1.37 -24.36 -1.02
CA VAL A 136 -1.35 -23.11 -0.26
C VAL A 136 -1.70 -21.89 -1.13
N PHE A 137 -1.16 -21.80 -2.34
CA PHE A 137 -1.44 -20.65 -3.21
C PHE A 137 -2.85 -20.65 -3.80
N ASP A 138 -3.45 -21.83 -4.01
CA ASP A 138 -4.83 -21.91 -4.45
C ASP A 138 -5.78 -21.54 -3.31
N MET A 139 -5.46 -21.98 -2.09
CA MET A 139 -6.19 -21.55 -0.90
C MET A 139 -6.05 -20.03 -0.65
N ILE A 140 -4.86 -19.45 -0.83
CA ILE A 140 -4.66 -17.99 -0.76
C ILE A 140 -5.56 -17.28 -1.75
N LYS A 141 -5.62 -17.72 -3.02
CA LYS A 141 -6.50 -17.10 -4.03
C LYS A 141 -7.99 -17.15 -3.61
N VAL A 142 -8.43 -18.29 -3.07
CA VAL A 142 -9.82 -18.45 -2.61
C VAL A 142 -10.12 -17.50 -1.44
N LYS A 143 -9.26 -17.49 -0.42
CA LYS A 143 -9.46 -16.65 0.78
C LYS A 143 -9.26 -15.16 0.51
N SER A 144 -8.44 -14.79 -0.47
CA SER A 144 -8.18 -13.40 -0.87
C SER A 144 -9.40 -12.69 -1.48
N ARG A 145 -10.45 -13.44 -1.85
CA ARG A 145 -11.74 -12.85 -2.27
C ARG A 145 -12.40 -12.03 -1.17
N ASN A 146 -12.18 -12.39 0.09
CA ASN A 146 -12.63 -11.59 1.22
C ASN A 146 -11.66 -10.41 1.42
N GLN A 147 -12.17 -9.19 1.24
CA GLN A 147 -11.35 -7.98 1.34
C GLN A 147 -10.80 -7.71 2.76
N ALA A 148 -11.40 -8.28 3.80
CA ALA A 148 -10.91 -8.19 5.17
C ALA A 148 -9.62 -8.98 5.41
N VAL A 149 -9.34 -10.01 4.60
CA VAL A 149 -8.12 -10.83 4.72
C VAL A 149 -6.93 -10.06 4.17
N SER A 150 -5.92 -9.85 5.00
CA SER A 150 -4.76 -9.02 4.64
C SER A 150 -3.44 -9.77 4.58
N GLN A 151 -3.36 -10.94 5.21
CA GLN A 151 -2.12 -11.70 5.31
C GLN A 151 -2.39 -13.16 5.68
N PHE A 152 -1.40 -14.00 5.38
CA PHE A 152 -1.40 -15.41 5.71
C PHE A 152 -0.10 -15.75 6.44
N ILE A 153 -0.20 -16.45 7.56
CA ILE A 153 0.96 -17.07 8.20
C ILE A 153 0.92 -18.57 7.91
N ILE A 154 1.99 -19.10 7.31
CA ILE A 154 2.13 -20.54 7.04
C ILE A 154 3.20 -21.10 7.96
N GLU A 155 2.88 -22.17 8.68
CA GLU A 155 3.81 -22.87 9.55
C GLU A 155 4.03 -24.29 9.04
N THR A 156 5.28 -24.63 8.75
CA THR A 156 5.71 -25.96 8.26
C THR A 156 6.35 -26.81 9.36
N GLY A 157 6.37 -26.32 10.60
CA GLY A 157 7.13 -26.88 11.73
C GLY A 157 8.50 -26.22 11.88
N GLU A 158 9.32 -26.25 10.83
CA GLU A 158 10.68 -25.68 10.84
C GLU A 158 10.72 -24.20 10.40
N HIS A 159 9.76 -23.81 9.56
CA HIS A 159 9.73 -22.49 8.96
C HIS A 159 8.37 -21.82 9.13
N THR A 160 8.42 -20.49 9.21
CA THR A 160 7.24 -19.65 9.26
C THR A 160 7.29 -18.65 8.12
N PHE A 161 6.23 -18.60 7.32
CA PHE A 161 6.12 -17.73 6.16
C PHE A 161 5.05 -16.68 6.39
N ARG A 162 5.29 -15.46 5.92
CA ARG A 162 4.28 -14.40 5.85
C ARG A 162 4.00 -14.09 4.39
N LEU A 163 2.85 -14.55 3.93
CA LEU A 163 2.39 -14.44 2.56
C LEU A 163 1.26 -13.41 2.46
N GLU A 164 1.12 -12.82 1.27
CA GLU A 164 0.18 -11.73 1.00
C GLU A 164 -1.01 -12.23 0.17
N PRO A 165 -2.19 -11.61 0.31
CA PRO A 165 -3.32 -11.87 -0.56
C PRO A 165 -2.97 -11.68 -2.03
N VAL A 166 -3.62 -12.47 -2.88
CA VAL A 166 -3.52 -12.38 -4.33
C VAL A 166 -4.87 -11.95 -4.85
N ARG A 167 -5.00 -10.68 -5.20
CA ARG A 167 -6.23 -10.09 -5.75
C ARG A 167 -5.96 -9.59 -7.16
N LYS A 168 -7.00 -9.49 -7.98
CA LYS A 168 -6.88 -9.05 -9.37
C LYS A 168 -7.95 -8.02 -9.68
N THR A 169 -7.58 -7.03 -10.48
CA THR A 169 -8.49 -6.07 -11.11
C THR A 169 -8.07 -5.88 -12.55
N ASP A 170 -8.99 -5.45 -13.40
CA ASP A 170 -8.66 -4.97 -14.72
C ASP A 170 -8.46 -3.45 -14.67
N ALA A 171 -7.52 -2.95 -15.45
CA ALA A 171 -7.20 -1.53 -15.53
C ALA A 171 -6.71 -1.15 -16.93
N THR A 172 -7.06 0.03 -17.41
CA THR A 172 -6.55 0.57 -18.66
C THR A 172 -5.15 1.14 -18.45
N LEU A 173 -4.19 0.77 -19.30
CA LEU A 173 -2.88 1.41 -19.35
C LEU A 173 -3.03 2.82 -19.93
N LEU A 174 -2.80 3.85 -19.12
CA LEU A 174 -2.90 5.24 -19.55
C LEU A 174 -1.56 5.78 -20.07
N ALA A 175 -0.47 5.39 -19.42
CA ALA A 175 0.86 5.91 -19.77
C ALA A 175 2.00 5.05 -19.24
N VAL A 176 3.17 5.26 -19.83
CA VAL A 176 4.45 4.73 -19.39
C VAL A 176 5.28 5.89 -18.85
N THR A 177 5.93 5.68 -17.71
CA THR A 177 6.85 6.64 -17.08
C THR A 177 8.17 5.93 -16.80
N ASP A 178 9.21 6.72 -16.49
CA ASP A 178 10.51 6.20 -16.06
C ASP A 178 10.43 5.26 -14.83
N TYR A 179 9.38 5.38 -14.01
CA TYR A 179 9.27 4.70 -12.71
C TYR A 179 8.19 3.62 -12.66
N GLY A 180 7.43 3.45 -13.75
CA GLY A 180 6.29 2.53 -13.79
C GLY A 180 5.27 2.91 -14.85
N ILE A 181 4.18 2.16 -14.88
CA ILE A 181 3.04 2.46 -15.75
C ILE A 181 1.89 3.03 -14.96
N VAL A 182 1.16 3.97 -15.53
CA VAL A 182 -0.06 4.50 -14.92
C VAL A 182 -1.26 3.77 -15.47
N CYS A 183 -2.06 3.26 -14.55
CA CYS A 183 -3.25 2.48 -14.83
C CYS A 183 -4.49 3.16 -14.27
N ARG A 184 -5.65 2.94 -14.89
CA ARG A 184 -6.96 3.32 -14.34
C ARG A 184 -7.84 2.10 -14.21
N SER A 185 -8.29 1.79 -12.99
CA SER A 185 -9.20 0.66 -12.75
C SER A 185 -10.55 0.89 -13.43
N SER A 186 -11.33 -0.18 -13.58
CA SER A 186 -12.73 -0.11 -14.05
C SER A 186 -13.62 0.79 -13.19
N GLU A 187 -13.26 1.01 -11.94
CA GLU A 187 -13.97 1.87 -10.98
C GLU A 187 -13.51 3.35 -11.09
N GLY A 188 -12.60 3.67 -12.00
CA GLY A 188 -12.12 5.03 -12.27
C GLY A 188 -10.90 5.46 -11.44
N HIS A 189 -10.40 4.61 -10.55
CA HIS A 189 -9.22 4.93 -9.73
C HIS A 189 -7.95 4.87 -10.55
N THR A 190 -7.16 5.95 -10.54
CA THR A 190 -5.87 6.01 -11.24
C THR A 190 -4.73 5.68 -10.26
N PHE A 191 -3.78 4.84 -10.66
CA PHE A 191 -2.67 4.42 -9.82
C PHE A 191 -1.41 4.08 -10.61
N LEU A 192 -0.25 4.16 -9.93
CA LEU A 192 1.05 3.78 -10.49
C LEU A 192 1.34 2.31 -10.21
N CYS A 193 1.75 1.59 -11.24
CA CYS A 193 2.23 0.21 -11.16
C CYS A 193 3.72 0.17 -11.49
N THR A 194 4.54 -0.04 -10.46
CA THR A 194 6.01 -0.01 -10.52
C THR A 194 6.62 -1.38 -10.85
N ILE A 195 5.79 -2.42 -10.92
CA ILE A 195 6.24 -3.79 -11.21
C ILE A 195 5.50 -4.32 -12.43
N LEU A 196 6.29 -4.72 -13.43
CA LEU A 196 5.80 -5.41 -14.63
C LEU A 196 6.14 -6.89 -14.52
N SER A 197 5.19 -7.78 -14.82
CA SER A 197 5.49 -9.22 -14.84
C SER A 197 6.46 -9.58 -15.97
N ARG A 198 7.26 -10.63 -15.74
CA ARG A 198 8.15 -11.21 -16.76
C ARG A 198 7.40 -11.70 -17.99
N ARG A 199 6.14 -12.10 -17.83
CA ARG A 199 5.27 -12.51 -18.94
C ARG A 199 5.04 -11.37 -19.93
N ILE A 200 4.61 -10.20 -19.44
CA ILE A 200 4.39 -9.04 -20.33
C ILE A 200 5.70 -8.63 -21.00
N GLN A 201 6.81 -8.60 -20.25
CA GLN A 201 8.13 -8.29 -20.80
C GLN A 201 8.54 -9.26 -21.93
N ALA A 202 8.32 -10.57 -21.72
CA ALA A 202 8.58 -11.59 -22.74
C ALA A 202 7.70 -11.43 -23.99
N GLN A 203 6.42 -11.10 -23.82
CA GLN A 203 5.50 -10.87 -24.93
C GLN A 203 5.88 -9.62 -25.73
N LEU A 204 6.20 -8.52 -25.05
CA LEU A 204 6.67 -7.29 -25.69
C LEU A 204 7.92 -7.54 -26.54
N GLU A 205 8.92 -8.21 -25.98
CA GLU A 205 10.14 -8.59 -26.70
C GLU A 205 9.83 -9.48 -27.91
N HIS A 206 8.99 -10.51 -27.73
CA HIS A 206 8.63 -11.44 -28.79
C HIS A 206 7.97 -10.75 -29.99
N TYR A 207 7.02 -9.84 -29.73
CA TYR A 207 6.34 -9.07 -30.77
C TYR A 207 7.11 -7.81 -31.21
N LYS A 208 8.30 -7.56 -30.65
CA LYS A 208 9.11 -6.35 -30.89
C LYS A 208 8.33 -5.06 -30.63
N LEU A 209 7.54 -5.06 -29.56
CA LEU A 209 6.75 -3.93 -29.09
C LEU A 209 7.37 -3.34 -27.82
N SER A 210 7.07 -2.06 -27.59
CA SER A 210 7.31 -1.33 -26.35
C SER A 210 6.04 -1.25 -25.51
N LEU A 211 6.15 -0.78 -24.26
CA LEU A 211 4.97 -0.53 -23.42
C LEU A 211 4.10 0.59 -24.01
N GLU A 212 4.73 1.55 -24.68
CA GLU A 212 4.11 2.70 -25.32
C GLU A 212 3.15 2.28 -26.44
N ASP A 213 3.47 1.18 -27.14
CA ASP A 213 2.66 0.63 -28.24
C ASP A 213 1.34 0.02 -27.75
N ILE A 214 1.27 -0.37 -26.47
CA ILE A 214 0.07 -0.97 -25.87
C ILE A 214 -0.67 -0.01 -24.92
N VAL A 215 -0.34 1.29 -24.95
CA VAL A 215 -1.10 2.32 -24.22
C VAL A 215 -2.55 2.36 -24.74
N GLY A 216 -3.49 2.53 -23.83
CA GLY A 216 -4.93 2.46 -24.08
C GLY A 216 -5.53 1.06 -23.96
N THR A 217 -4.68 0.02 -23.88
CA THR A 217 -5.15 -1.36 -23.75
C THR A 217 -5.41 -1.76 -22.30
N THR A 218 -6.14 -2.87 -22.11
CA THR A 218 -6.45 -3.41 -20.78
C THR A 218 -5.31 -4.29 -20.26
N LEU A 219 -4.90 -3.99 -19.03
CA LEU A 219 -4.00 -4.81 -18.23
C LEU A 219 -4.78 -5.47 -17.09
N ARG A 220 -4.38 -6.69 -16.74
CA ARG A 220 -4.80 -7.33 -15.50
C ARG A 220 -3.75 -7.07 -14.43
N ILE A 221 -4.17 -6.36 -13.38
CA ILE A 221 -3.33 -5.93 -12.28
C ILE A 221 -3.55 -6.87 -11.09
N GLU A 222 -2.47 -7.48 -10.61
CA GLU A 222 -2.43 -8.19 -9.34
C GLU A 222 -2.09 -7.20 -8.22
N TYR A 223 -2.76 -7.30 -7.07
CA TYR A 223 -2.50 -6.41 -5.93
C TYR A 223 -2.76 -7.15 -4.61
N THR A 224 -2.22 -6.60 -3.52
CA THR A 224 -2.31 -7.25 -2.19
C THR A 224 -3.42 -6.66 -1.33
N MET A 225 -3.67 -5.36 -1.46
CA MET A 225 -4.66 -4.63 -0.68
C MET A 225 -5.21 -3.47 -1.50
N TYR A 226 -6.50 -3.19 -1.29
CA TYR A 226 -7.14 -1.97 -1.75
C TYR A 226 -7.58 -1.16 -0.52
N THR A 227 -7.33 0.14 -0.53
CA THR A 227 -7.84 1.08 0.48
C THR A 227 -8.70 2.11 -0.23
N GLU A 228 -9.98 2.13 0.11
CA GLU A 228 -10.94 3.09 -0.43
C GLU A 228 -10.60 4.52 0.02
N GLY A 229 -10.97 5.50 -0.81
CA GLY A 229 -10.71 6.93 -0.58
C GLY A 229 -10.13 7.61 -1.81
N ASN A 230 -9.99 8.94 -1.72
CA ASN A 230 -9.65 9.79 -2.86
C ASN A 230 -8.13 9.89 -3.04
N ARG A 231 -7.47 8.75 -3.15
CA ARG A 231 -6.01 8.66 -3.31
C ARG A 231 -5.67 8.12 -4.69
N LEU A 232 -4.41 8.22 -5.04
CA LEU A 232 -3.88 7.63 -6.28
C LEU A 232 -3.05 6.37 -6.02
N CYS A 233 -3.03 5.90 -4.77
CA CYS A 233 -2.31 4.70 -4.33
C CYS A 233 -3.23 3.70 -3.63
N ASN A 234 -4.52 3.68 -4.00
CA ASN A 234 -5.51 2.80 -3.38
C ASN A 234 -5.08 1.34 -3.45
N TYR A 235 -4.36 0.95 -4.51
CA TYR A 235 -3.78 -0.39 -4.66
C TYR A 235 -2.38 -0.46 -4.03
N LYS A 236 -2.21 -1.38 -3.08
CA LYS A 236 -0.92 -1.70 -2.48
C LYS A 236 -0.19 -2.78 -3.27
N SER A 237 1.07 -2.49 -3.60
CA SER A 237 1.95 -3.36 -4.38
C SER A 237 1.29 -3.85 -5.69
N PRO A 238 0.76 -2.94 -6.53
CA PRO A 238 0.18 -3.32 -7.81
C PRO A 238 1.26 -3.88 -8.73
N ILE A 239 0.93 -4.97 -9.42
CA ILE A 239 1.78 -5.67 -10.38
C ILE A 239 0.98 -5.83 -11.67
N ALA A 240 1.50 -5.34 -12.78
CA ALA A 240 0.93 -5.58 -14.09
C ALA A 240 1.24 -7.02 -14.50
N TYR A 241 0.25 -7.88 -14.32
CA TYR A 241 0.41 -9.32 -14.41
C TYR A 241 0.13 -9.89 -15.81
N ARG A 242 -0.84 -9.33 -16.54
CA ARG A 242 -1.12 -9.68 -17.95
C ARG A 242 -1.53 -8.45 -18.75
N ALA A 243 -1.22 -8.45 -20.04
CA ALA A 243 -1.73 -7.49 -21.01
C ALA A 243 -2.67 -8.21 -21.98
N LEU A 244 -3.95 -7.81 -22.01
CA LEU A 244 -4.95 -8.51 -22.82
C LEU A 244 -4.69 -8.34 -24.32
N ALA A 245 -4.19 -7.17 -24.73
CA ALA A 245 -3.83 -6.94 -26.13
C ALA A 245 -2.74 -7.90 -26.61
N LEU A 246 -1.69 -8.10 -25.81
CA LEU A 246 -0.61 -9.05 -26.14
C LEU A 246 -1.09 -10.51 -26.12
N ASP A 247 -2.01 -10.86 -25.22
CA ASP A 247 -2.60 -12.20 -25.17
C ASP A 247 -3.42 -12.51 -26.43
N ASN A 248 -4.05 -11.49 -27.02
CA ASN A 248 -4.88 -11.64 -28.23
C ASN A 248 -4.07 -11.73 -29.53
N MET A 249 -2.76 -11.45 -29.51
CA MET A 249 -1.92 -11.49 -30.71
C MET A 249 -1.57 -12.90 -31.20
N GLY A 250 -1.83 -13.94 -30.41
CA GLY A 250 -1.58 -15.35 -30.81
C GLY A 250 -0.09 -15.72 -30.89
N ASP A 251 0.22 -17.01 -30.98
CA ASP A 251 1.59 -17.57 -31.13
C ASP A 251 2.59 -17.33 -29.98
N TRP A 252 2.13 -16.94 -28.78
CA TRP A 252 3.03 -16.83 -27.62
C TRP A 252 3.31 -18.19 -26.97
N VAL A 253 4.57 -18.62 -27.03
CA VAL A 253 5.13 -19.68 -26.18
C VAL A 253 5.69 -19.05 -24.93
N SER A 254 5.44 -19.65 -23.75
CA SER A 254 5.93 -19.15 -22.46
C SER A 254 7.45 -19.12 -22.39
N THR A 255 8.05 -18.02 -22.85
CA THR A 255 9.50 -17.75 -22.73
C THR A 255 9.80 -17.03 -21.42
N THR A 256 10.95 -17.35 -20.84
CA THR A 256 11.50 -16.65 -19.67
C THR A 256 12.20 -15.39 -20.13
N TYR A 257 11.75 -14.22 -19.65
CA TYR A 257 12.45 -12.95 -19.84
C TYR A 257 13.46 -12.73 -18.71
N GLU A 258 14.74 -12.64 -19.07
CA GLU A 258 15.87 -12.42 -18.14
C GLU A 258 16.43 -10.99 -18.21
N GLY A 259 15.84 -10.10 -19.02
CA GLY A 259 16.30 -8.72 -19.15
C GLY A 259 16.09 -7.87 -17.89
N PRO A 260 16.64 -6.65 -17.85
CA PRO A 260 16.45 -5.73 -16.74
C PRO A 260 15.00 -5.28 -16.60
N SER A 261 14.64 -4.75 -15.42
CA SER A 261 13.36 -4.05 -15.26
C SER A 261 13.32 -2.83 -16.19
N PRO A 262 12.20 -2.54 -16.89
CA PRO A 262 12.10 -1.36 -17.73
C PRO A 262 12.04 -0.05 -16.92
N PHE A 263 11.83 -0.13 -15.61
CA PHE A 263 11.66 1.04 -14.74
C PHE A 263 12.91 1.33 -13.91
N LYS A 264 13.22 2.62 -13.75
CA LYS A 264 14.23 3.12 -12.82
C LYS A 264 13.76 2.90 -11.38
N THR A 265 14.72 2.68 -10.49
CA THR A 265 14.45 2.62 -9.05
C THR A 265 13.98 4.00 -8.59
N ILE A 266 12.84 4.04 -7.90
CA ILE A 266 12.35 5.27 -7.27
C ILE A 266 13.36 5.67 -6.19
N PRO A 267 13.83 6.94 -6.16
CA PRO A 267 14.78 7.40 -5.16
C PRO A 267 14.29 7.06 -3.74
N THR A 268 15.09 6.29 -3.00
CA THR A 268 14.74 5.75 -1.66
C THR A 268 14.96 6.72 -0.52
N GLN A 269 15.41 7.96 -0.79
CA GLN A 269 15.23 9.01 0.19
C GLN A 269 13.72 9.11 0.39
N ARG A 270 13.25 8.74 1.58
CA ARG A 270 11.86 8.94 2.00
C ARG A 270 11.81 10.31 2.66
N PRO A 271 11.74 11.42 1.91
CA PRO A 271 11.34 12.66 2.54
C PRO A 271 9.94 12.40 3.11
N ALA A 272 9.69 12.81 4.35
CA ALA A 272 8.47 12.47 5.10
C ALA A 272 7.20 12.72 4.26
N LEU A 273 6.24 11.79 4.21
CA LEU A 273 5.02 11.92 3.39
C LEU A 273 4.42 13.33 3.44
N LEU A 274 3.94 13.83 2.30
CA LEU A 274 3.17 15.06 2.26
C LEU A 274 1.82 14.83 2.95
N THR A 275 1.71 15.20 4.24
CA THR A 275 0.48 15.01 5.02
C THR A 275 -0.39 16.25 5.01
N VAL A 276 -1.70 16.06 5.20
CA VAL A 276 -2.67 17.17 5.40
C VAL A 276 -2.20 18.12 6.50
N THR A 277 -1.62 17.61 7.59
CA THR A 277 -1.10 18.45 8.68
C THR A 277 0.04 19.36 8.22
N ARG A 278 0.98 18.84 7.42
CA ARG A 278 2.09 19.64 6.87
C ARG A 278 1.56 20.66 5.86
N CYS A 279 0.62 20.26 5.01
CA CYS A 279 -0.06 21.13 4.05
C CYS A 279 -0.87 22.26 4.73
N ASN A 280 -1.60 21.95 5.80
CA ASN A 280 -2.39 22.94 6.57
C ASN A 280 -1.51 24.00 7.26
N ARG A 281 -0.22 23.71 7.46
CA ARG A 281 0.76 24.61 8.06
C ARG A 281 1.72 25.20 7.02
N ALA A 282 1.47 24.96 5.73
CA ALA A 282 2.36 25.39 4.67
C ALA A 282 2.23 26.89 4.45
N GLU A 283 3.32 27.63 4.52
CA GLU A 283 3.34 29.01 4.05
C GLU A 283 3.44 29.02 2.53
N ILE A 284 2.53 29.75 1.88
CA ILE A 284 2.43 29.81 0.41
C ILE A 284 3.09 31.07 -0.11
N PHE A 285 3.93 30.92 -1.13
CA PHE A 285 4.58 32.02 -1.84
C PHE A 285 4.40 31.86 -3.35
N GLU A 286 4.24 32.99 -4.04
CA GLU A 286 4.30 33.06 -5.50
C GLU A 286 5.51 33.89 -5.90
N GLU A 287 6.45 33.28 -6.62
CA GLU A 287 7.63 33.96 -7.14
C GLU A 287 7.95 33.45 -8.54
N GLY A 288 8.18 34.37 -9.49
CA GLY A 288 8.59 34.01 -10.86
C GLY A 288 7.61 33.12 -11.62
N GLY A 289 6.31 33.18 -11.32
CA GLY A 289 5.29 32.31 -11.95
C GLY A 289 5.29 30.88 -11.43
N VAL A 290 5.86 30.66 -10.24
CA VAL A 290 5.84 29.39 -9.50
C VAL A 290 5.16 29.61 -8.17
N ILE A 291 4.16 28.78 -7.85
CA ILE A 291 3.52 28.78 -6.52
C ILE A 291 4.18 27.67 -5.71
N SER A 292 4.74 28.00 -4.55
CA SER A 292 5.43 27.04 -3.68
C SER A 292 4.86 27.06 -2.27
N GLY A 293 4.73 25.88 -1.66
CA GLY A 293 4.35 25.73 -0.26
C GLY A 293 5.54 25.27 0.58
N TYR A 294 5.80 25.94 1.72
CA TYR A 294 6.94 25.66 2.60
C TYR A 294 6.49 25.30 4.01
N GLU A 295 7.20 24.37 4.64
CA GLU A 295 7.00 24.06 6.05
C GLU A 295 7.69 25.10 6.92
N ARG A 296 6.90 25.88 7.67
CA ARG A 296 7.39 27.01 8.49
C ARG A 296 8.53 26.64 9.44
N GLU A 297 8.44 25.47 10.06
CA GLU A 297 9.38 25.02 11.09
C GLU A 297 10.76 24.64 10.51
N THR A 298 10.79 24.11 9.29
CA THR A 298 12.00 23.52 8.70
C THR A 298 12.50 24.27 7.47
N GLY A 299 11.69 25.16 6.88
CA GLY A 299 11.95 25.81 5.61
C GLY A 299 11.87 24.88 4.39
N LEU A 300 11.45 23.62 4.57
CA LEU A 300 11.40 22.64 3.48
C LEU A 300 10.30 22.98 2.49
N THR A 301 10.63 22.97 1.18
CA THR A 301 9.62 23.12 0.13
C THR A 301 8.80 21.85 0.02
N LEU A 302 7.55 21.91 0.47
CA LEU A 302 6.60 20.80 0.46
C LEU A 302 6.11 20.46 -0.95
N PHE A 303 5.79 21.48 -1.75
CA PHE A 303 5.31 21.32 -3.12
C PHE A 303 5.53 22.59 -3.95
N ARG A 304 5.48 22.42 -5.28
CA ARG A 304 5.59 23.50 -6.28
C ARG A 304 4.55 23.31 -7.38
N PHE A 305 4.01 24.42 -7.86
CA PHE A 305 3.23 24.50 -9.08
C PHE A 305 3.95 25.36 -10.10
N ARG A 306 4.12 24.85 -11.31
CA ARG A 306 4.69 25.58 -12.44
C ARG A 306 3.69 25.63 -13.57
N ARG A 307 3.60 26.73 -14.32
CA ARG A 307 2.67 26.80 -15.46
C ARG A 307 2.95 25.70 -16.49
N GLY A 308 1.88 25.20 -17.10
CA GLY A 308 1.92 24.12 -18.09
C GLY A 308 1.57 22.76 -17.49
N ALA A 309 1.68 21.70 -18.28
CA ALA A 309 1.50 20.34 -17.78
C ALA A 309 2.46 19.42 -18.51
N GLU A 310 2.89 18.35 -17.82
CA GLU A 310 3.75 17.34 -18.41
C GLU A 310 3.00 16.01 -18.43
N TYR A 311 3.12 15.29 -19.56
CA TYR A 311 2.51 13.99 -19.74
C TYR A 311 2.97 13.02 -18.64
N GLY A 312 2.01 12.38 -17.98
CA GLY A 312 2.32 11.40 -16.92
C GLY A 312 2.78 11.98 -15.60
N ARG A 313 2.76 13.31 -15.45
CA ARG A 313 2.98 13.97 -14.17
C ARG A 313 1.70 14.57 -13.64
N TYR A 314 1.69 14.89 -12.36
CA TYR A 314 0.56 15.57 -11.75
C TYR A 314 0.41 16.98 -12.33
N ALA A 315 -0.82 17.35 -12.66
CA ALA A 315 -1.19 18.71 -12.96
C ALA A 315 -2.32 19.17 -12.05
N ALA A 316 -2.26 20.43 -11.69
CA ALA A 316 -3.29 21.19 -11.05
C ALA A 316 -4.06 22.02 -12.07
N VAL A 317 -5.36 22.15 -11.88
CA VAL A 317 -6.15 23.18 -12.56
C VAL A 317 -6.39 24.31 -11.58
N PHE A 318 -5.92 25.49 -11.96
CA PHE A 318 -6.14 26.72 -11.24
C PHE A 318 -7.14 27.59 -12.00
N GLU A 319 -7.93 28.35 -11.27
CA GLU A 319 -8.80 29.38 -11.83
C GLU A 319 -8.46 30.75 -11.25
N ARG A 320 -8.38 31.76 -12.12
CA ARG A 320 -8.25 33.16 -11.74
C ARG A 320 -9.01 34.03 -12.72
N ASP A 321 -9.81 34.94 -12.21
CA ASP A 321 -10.65 35.86 -13.00
C ASP A 321 -11.51 35.14 -14.07
N GLY A 322 -12.04 33.96 -13.70
CA GLY A 322 -12.89 33.14 -14.59
C GLY A 322 -12.14 32.40 -15.71
N LYS A 323 -10.80 32.41 -15.70
CA LYS A 323 -9.97 31.65 -16.64
C LYS A 323 -9.30 30.49 -15.93
N GLN A 324 -9.41 29.30 -16.52
CA GLN A 324 -8.73 28.11 -16.04
C GLN A 324 -7.37 27.95 -16.72
N GLU A 325 -6.37 27.61 -15.90
CA GLU A 325 -5.01 27.34 -16.31
C GLU A 325 -4.58 25.97 -15.76
N THR A 326 -3.80 25.24 -16.55
CA THR A 326 -3.21 23.98 -16.10
C THR A 326 -1.75 24.20 -15.69
N TRP A 327 -1.39 23.69 -14.52
CA TRP A 327 -0.10 23.84 -13.88
C TRP A 327 0.48 22.48 -13.51
N LEU A 328 1.77 22.26 -13.68
CA LEU A 328 2.50 21.07 -13.26
C LEU A 328 2.65 21.09 -11.74
N PHE A 329 2.26 20.01 -11.08
CA PHE A 329 2.48 19.81 -9.66
C PHE A 329 3.72 18.95 -9.43
N GLU A 330 4.63 19.45 -8.59
CA GLU A 330 5.86 18.79 -8.22
C GLU A 330 5.98 18.75 -6.69
N SER A 331 6.33 17.59 -6.14
CA SER A 331 6.71 17.50 -4.74
C SER A 331 7.64 16.32 -4.52
N ASP A 332 8.73 16.59 -3.80
CA ASP A 332 9.71 15.57 -3.43
C ASP A 332 9.11 14.59 -2.40
N PHE A 333 8.05 15.00 -1.71
CA PHE A 333 7.34 14.25 -0.68
C PHE A 333 6.17 13.40 -1.20
N SER A 334 5.88 13.48 -2.51
CA SER A 334 4.62 12.97 -3.10
C SER A 334 4.81 12.01 -4.26
N VAL A 335 5.97 11.37 -4.39
CA VAL A 335 6.27 10.53 -5.56
C VAL A 335 5.26 9.39 -5.74
N GLU A 336 4.52 9.00 -4.68
CA GLU A 336 3.59 7.86 -4.74
C GLU A 336 2.25 8.04 -4.01
N VAL A 337 2.06 9.08 -3.20
CA VAL A 337 0.92 9.16 -2.25
C VAL A 337 0.47 10.60 -2.05
N ILE A 338 -0.36 11.14 -2.95
CA ILE A 338 -1.23 12.27 -2.59
C ILE A 338 -2.69 11.82 -2.63
N ASP A 339 -3.46 12.32 -1.68
CA ASP A 339 -4.92 12.41 -1.76
C ASP A 339 -5.21 13.74 -2.45
N PRO A 340 -5.57 13.79 -3.75
CA PRO A 340 -5.65 15.06 -4.44
C PRO A 340 -6.77 15.95 -3.90
N GLU A 341 -7.90 15.37 -3.51
CA GLU A 341 -9.00 16.14 -2.93
C GLU A 341 -8.65 16.63 -1.53
N GLY A 342 -8.09 15.77 -0.68
CA GLY A 342 -7.62 16.17 0.65
C GLY A 342 -6.51 17.22 0.57
N PHE A 343 -5.64 17.12 -0.43
CA PHE A 343 -4.62 18.13 -0.72
C PHE A 343 -5.28 19.46 -1.10
N VAL A 344 -6.18 19.48 -2.10
CA VAL A 344 -6.90 20.69 -2.54
C VAL A 344 -7.65 21.33 -1.37
N ALA A 345 -8.35 20.53 -0.55
CA ALA A 345 -9.04 21.02 0.64
C ALA A 345 -8.10 21.63 1.67
N SER A 346 -6.90 21.06 1.85
CA SER A 346 -5.91 21.53 2.84
C SER A 346 -5.21 22.83 2.46
N VAL A 347 -4.86 23.01 1.18
CA VAL A 347 -4.05 24.16 0.74
C VAL A 347 -4.83 25.18 -0.08
N GLY A 348 -6.00 24.83 -0.62
CA GLY A 348 -6.72 25.65 -1.59
C GLY A 348 -7.03 27.05 -1.09
N SER A 349 -7.51 27.17 0.16
CA SER A 349 -7.75 28.48 0.78
C SER A 349 -6.47 29.29 0.96
N GLN A 350 -5.39 28.64 1.41
CA GLN A 350 -4.10 29.30 1.64
C GLN A 350 -3.48 29.80 0.33
N ILE A 351 -3.59 29.01 -0.74
CA ILE A 351 -3.15 29.42 -2.07
C ILE A 351 -3.98 30.60 -2.57
N PHE A 352 -5.31 30.52 -2.46
CA PHE A 352 -6.18 31.62 -2.88
C PHE A 352 -5.85 32.93 -2.16
N TYR A 353 -5.66 32.89 -0.84
CA TYR A 353 -5.31 34.10 -0.08
C TYR A 353 -3.92 34.66 -0.42
N ALA A 354 -2.96 33.80 -0.76
CA ALA A 354 -1.60 34.22 -1.08
C ALA A 354 -1.43 34.71 -2.53
N THR A 355 -2.15 34.14 -3.49
CA THR A 355 -1.88 34.33 -4.93
C THR A 355 -3.09 34.83 -5.73
N GLY A 356 -4.30 34.72 -5.17
CA GLY A 356 -5.57 34.99 -5.86
C GLY A 356 -6.01 33.87 -6.81
N TYR A 357 -5.25 32.77 -6.92
CA TYR A 357 -5.64 31.60 -7.72
C TYR A 357 -6.47 30.61 -6.88
N SER A 358 -7.60 30.16 -7.43
CA SER A 358 -8.40 29.07 -6.86
C SER A 358 -7.88 27.74 -7.38
N LEU A 359 -7.35 26.88 -6.50
CA LEU A 359 -6.98 25.51 -6.86
C LEU A 359 -8.25 24.66 -6.95
N LEU A 360 -8.59 24.18 -8.14
CA LEU A 360 -9.82 23.42 -8.38
C LEU A 360 -9.61 21.91 -8.25
N GLU A 361 -8.57 21.39 -8.90
CA GLU A 361 -8.27 19.97 -8.91
C GLU A 361 -6.77 19.73 -9.03
N VAL A 362 -6.31 18.58 -8.55
CA VAL A 362 -4.99 18.02 -8.84
C VAL A 362 -5.20 16.60 -9.34
N LYS A 363 -4.62 16.24 -10.49
CA LYS A 363 -4.71 14.89 -11.04
C LYS A 363 -3.51 14.59 -11.93
N LEU A 364 -3.27 13.31 -12.22
CA LEU A 364 -2.29 12.96 -13.24
C LEU A 364 -2.75 13.47 -14.61
N HIS A 365 -1.88 14.20 -15.30
CA HIS A 365 -2.14 14.80 -16.60
C HIS A 365 -1.91 13.78 -17.72
N TYR A 366 -3.00 13.47 -18.43
CA TYR A 366 -2.99 12.73 -19.66
C TYR A 366 -3.86 13.48 -20.67
N PRO A 367 -3.29 14.09 -21.72
CA PRO A 367 -4.09 14.48 -22.86
C PRO A 367 -4.74 13.21 -23.42
N GLN A 368 -6.01 13.29 -23.79
CA GLN A 368 -6.64 12.20 -24.55
C GLN A 368 -5.77 11.99 -25.80
N LYS A 369 -5.00 10.88 -25.85
CA LYS A 369 -4.57 10.36 -27.15
C LYS A 369 -5.88 10.07 -27.88
N GLU A 370 -6.10 10.73 -29.01
CA GLU A 370 -7.13 10.30 -29.96
C GLU A 370 -6.98 8.78 -30.09
N GLN A 371 -8.10 8.06 -29.94
CA GLN A 371 -8.13 6.61 -30.12
C GLN A 371 -7.60 6.32 -31.52
N VAL A 372 -6.31 5.99 -31.63
CA VAL A 372 -5.81 5.33 -32.83
C VAL A 372 -6.34 3.92 -32.71
N SER A 373 -7.48 3.70 -33.35
CA SER A 373 -8.02 2.37 -33.61
C SER A 373 -6.94 1.55 -34.31
N LEU A 374 -6.42 0.53 -33.62
CA LEU A 374 -5.72 -0.58 -34.26
C LEU A 374 -6.74 -1.49 -34.96
#